data_AF-A0A3P8W3U4-F1
#
_entry.id   AF-A0A3P8W3U4-F1
#
_cell.length_a   1.000
_cell.length_b   1.000
_cell.length_c   1.000
_cell.angle_alpha   90.00
_cell.angle_beta   90.00
_cell.angle_gamma   90.00
#
_symmetry.space_group_name_H-M   'P 1'
#
loop_
_entity.id
_entity.type
_entity.pdbx_description
1 polymer ?
#
loop_
_entity_poly.entity_id
_entity_poly.type
_entity_poly.pdbx_seq_one_letter_code
_entity_poly.pdbx_strand_id
1 'polypeptide(L)'
;MLDGHLLLGWLSFTVIVYLLSLPGPAAAYFGLTGNEPLSIVPPNSLPEDNVGRAHYKLCDRLKLEKKQRRMCRRDPGVAETLREAITMSALECQYQFRFERWNCTLEGRHRANILKRGFKETAFLYAISSAGLTHALAKACSAGRMERCTCDEAPDLENRKAWQWGGCGDNLKYANKFVKDFLGKRSNKDLRARVDMHNTNVGMKVIKAGVETTCKCHGVSGSCTVQTCWRQLLPFHEIGKRLKQRYETSEKVGSSTNEATGEGEISTGRNQQQQPQPLPGPSDQIPRTMDLIHIEDSPSFCRPSKYSAGTAARKCYKDKNCEAICCGRGHNTQSREVTRPCQCQVRWCCYVECKQCTQREEVYTCKG
;
A
#
# COMPACT_ATOMS: atom_id res chain seq x y z
N MET A 1 57.77 43.99 -5.78
CA MET A 1 57.28 43.64 -7.14
C MET A 1 57.00 42.15 -7.13
N LEU A 2 55.79 41.81 -7.58
CA LEU A 2 55.14 40.49 -7.64
C LEU A 2 56.06 39.39 -8.22
N ASP A 3 56.23 38.25 -7.54
CA ASP A 3 55.35 37.06 -7.48
C ASP A 3 55.31 36.24 -8.77
N GLY A 4 55.92 35.06 -8.70
CA GLY A 4 55.85 34.01 -9.72
C GLY A 4 56.34 32.70 -9.15
N HIS A 5 55.40 31.77 -8.91
CA HIS A 5 55.53 30.32 -8.61
C HIS A 5 54.91 29.88 -7.29
N LEU A 6 53.57 29.87 -7.20
CA LEU A 6 52.87 29.01 -6.24
C LEU A 6 51.39 28.78 -6.58
N LEU A 7 51.07 28.33 -7.80
CA LEU A 7 49.68 27.97 -8.17
C LEU A 7 49.61 26.76 -9.12
N LEU A 8 50.12 25.60 -8.70
CA LEU A 8 49.78 24.32 -9.34
C LEU A 8 49.56 23.14 -8.39
N GLY A 9 49.61 23.35 -7.07
CA GLY A 9 49.48 22.27 -6.08
C GLY A 9 48.11 22.11 -5.40
N TRP A 10 47.16 23.04 -5.63
CA TRP A 10 45.94 23.15 -4.80
C TRP A 10 44.62 22.91 -5.54
N LEU A 11 44.67 22.36 -6.77
CA LEU A 11 43.47 21.96 -7.52
C LEU A 11 43.28 20.43 -7.64
N SER A 12 44.23 19.61 -7.16
CA SER A 12 44.11 18.14 -7.24
C SER A 12 43.72 17.45 -5.93
N PHE A 13 43.56 18.16 -4.81
CA PHE A 13 43.18 17.55 -3.53
C PHE A 13 41.75 17.83 -3.06
N THR A 14 41.07 18.82 -3.63
CA THR A 14 39.65 19.13 -3.36
C THR A 14 38.68 18.44 -4.33
N VAL A 15 39.17 17.87 -5.43
CA VAL A 15 38.35 17.12 -6.40
C VAL A 15 38.36 15.61 -6.10
N ILE A 16 39.36 15.09 -5.37
CA ILE A 16 39.48 13.64 -5.09
C ILE A 16 38.70 13.20 -3.84
N VAL A 17 38.32 14.11 -2.94
CA VAL A 17 37.46 13.79 -1.78
C VAL A 17 35.96 13.83 -2.11
N TYR A 18 35.58 14.40 -3.26
CA TYR A 18 34.19 14.36 -3.76
C TYR A 18 33.85 13.13 -4.62
N LEU A 19 34.81 12.23 -4.86
CA LEU A 19 34.62 11.02 -5.68
C LEU A 19 34.45 9.72 -4.87
N LEU A 20 34.40 9.78 -3.54
CA LEU A 20 34.10 8.64 -2.67
C LEU A 20 32.85 8.89 -1.82
N SER A 21 31.71 9.07 -2.48
CA SER A 21 30.38 8.74 -1.95
C SER A 21 29.33 8.83 -3.06
N LEU A 22 29.51 8.03 -4.12
CA LEU A 22 28.40 7.70 -5.02
C LEU A 22 27.58 6.58 -4.37
N PRO A 23 26.33 6.82 -3.92
CA PRO A 23 25.42 5.73 -3.68
C PRO A 23 25.06 5.13 -5.05
N GLY A 24 25.35 3.85 -5.24
CA GLY A 24 24.96 3.11 -6.43
C GLY A 24 23.44 3.16 -6.70
N PRO A 25 23.00 2.80 -7.92
CA PRO A 25 21.62 2.98 -8.36
C PRO A 25 20.68 1.99 -7.66
N ALA A 26 19.97 2.43 -6.62
CA ALA A 26 18.86 1.69 -6.02
C ALA A 26 17.56 2.00 -6.78
N ALA A 27 17.09 1.03 -7.57
CA ALA A 27 15.91 1.11 -8.43
C ALA A 27 14.57 0.84 -7.68
N ALA A 28 13.52 1.55 -8.12
CA ALA A 28 12.12 1.13 -8.29
C ALA A 28 11.16 0.94 -7.10
N TYR A 29 10.87 1.95 -6.30
CA TYR A 29 9.69 1.94 -5.40
C TYR A 29 8.58 2.82 -5.98
N PHE A 30 7.31 2.58 -5.64
CA PHE A 30 6.16 3.22 -6.30
C PHE A 30 5.18 3.82 -5.31
N GLY A 31 4.95 5.13 -5.37
CA GLY A 31 4.31 5.90 -4.28
C GLY A 31 5.06 5.82 -2.93
N LEU A 32 6.09 4.95 -2.88
CA LEU A 32 6.87 4.36 -1.80
C LEU A 32 8.39 4.61 -2.05
N THR A 33 8.79 5.41 -3.05
CA THR A 33 10.19 5.84 -3.34
C THR A 33 10.48 7.28 -3.03
N GLY A 34 9.46 8.12 -2.91
CA GLY A 34 9.67 9.52 -2.58
C GLY A 34 10.03 9.66 -1.11
N ASN A 35 11.15 10.33 -0.81
CA ASN A 35 11.47 10.76 0.56
C ASN A 35 10.52 11.84 1.11
N GLU A 36 9.44 12.18 0.41
CA GLU A 36 8.53 13.27 0.78
C GLU A 36 7.06 12.84 0.73
N PRO A 37 6.22 13.36 1.64
CA PRO A 37 4.79 13.10 1.65
C PRO A 37 4.13 13.64 0.39
N LEU A 38 3.09 12.96 -0.09
CA LEU A 38 2.15 13.58 -1.02
C LEU A 38 1.48 14.72 -0.30
N SER A 39 1.71 15.96 -0.73
CA SER A 39 0.87 17.08 -0.32
C SER A 39 -0.55 16.83 -0.84
N ILE A 40 -1.50 16.66 0.07
CA ILE A 40 -2.92 16.58 -0.24
C ILE A 40 -3.36 18.00 -0.60
N VAL A 41 -3.45 18.28 -1.90
CA VAL A 41 -4.05 19.52 -2.40
C VAL A 41 -5.54 19.25 -2.63
N PRO A 42 -6.46 20.08 -2.11
CA PRO A 42 -7.88 19.94 -2.40
C PRO A 42 -8.16 20.23 -3.88
N PRO A 43 -9.19 19.59 -4.48
CA PRO A 43 -9.46 19.74 -5.90
C PRO A 43 -10.14 21.08 -6.15
N ASN A 44 -9.36 22.15 -6.38
CA ASN A 44 -9.91 23.39 -6.93
C ASN A 44 -9.37 23.62 -8.34
N SER A 45 -10.31 23.51 -9.30
CA SER A 45 -10.41 24.14 -10.60
C SER A 45 -9.08 24.52 -11.29
N LEU A 46 -8.57 23.62 -12.13
CA LEU A 46 -7.66 24.02 -13.20
C LEU A 46 -8.50 24.40 -14.43
N PRO A 47 -8.22 25.55 -15.09
CA PRO A 47 -8.91 25.93 -16.31
C PRO A 47 -8.69 24.88 -17.39
N GLU A 48 -9.72 24.61 -18.18
CA GLU A 48 -9.61 23.84 -19.40
C GLU A 48 -8.67 24.55 -20.36
N ASP A 49 -7.42 24.08 -20.46
CA ASP A 49 -6.62 24.27 -21.66
C ASP A 49 -5.52 23.21 -21.81
N ASN A 50 -5.52 22.58 -23.00
CA ASN A 50 -4.63 21.51 -23.47
C ASN A 50 -4.59 20.22 -22.63
N VAL A 51 -5.71 19.47 -22.70
CA VAL A 51 -5.91 18.12 -22.13
C VAL A 51 -4.75 17.16 -22.41
N GLY A 52 -4.07 17.29 -23.56
CA GLY A 52 -2.92 16.44 -23.93
C GLY A 52 -1.61 16.69 -23.17
N ARG A 53 -1.44 17.80 -22.43
CA ARG A 53 -0.21 18.09 -21.64
C ARG A 53 -0.41 18.07 -20.13
N ALA A 54 -1.65 18.11 -19.65
CA ALA A 54 -1.96 18.15 -18.23
C ALA A 54 -1.60 16.82 -17.52
N HIS A 55 -1.93 15.67 -18.12
CA HIS A 55 -1.63 14.36 -17.53
C HIS A 55 -0.13 14.06 -17.49
N TYR A 56 0.66 14.56 -18.44
CA TYR A 56 2.11 14.45 -18.40
C TYR A 56 2.69 15.15 -17.17
N LYS A 57 2.21 16.36 -16.85
CA LYS A 57 2.62 17.09 -15.64
C LYS A 57 2.26 16.33 -14.36
N LEU A 58 1.11 15.66 -14.33
CA LEU A 58 0.72 14.81 -13.21
C LEU A 58 1.67 13.61 -13.05
N CYS A 59 1.99 12.90 -14.13
CA CYS A 59 2.98 11.83 -14.12
C CYS A 59 4.38 12.29 -13.68
N ASP A 60 4.75 13.55 -13.98
CA ASP A 60 6.04 14.12 -13.59
C ASP A 60 6.12 14.55 -12.12
N ARG A 61 4.99 14.92 -11.52
CA ARG A 61 4.88 15.17 -10.07
C ARG A 61 5.00 13.89 -9.26
N LEU A 62 4.63 12.76 -9.85
CA LEU A 62 4.87 11.45 -9.25
C LEU A 62 6.36 11.10 -9.37
N LYS A 63 6.99 10.70 -8.25
CA LYS A 63 8.39 10.25 -8.23
C LYS A 63 8.51 8.85 -8.83
N LEU A 64 8.43 8.76 -10.17
CA LEU A 64 8.43 7.51 -10.93
C LEU A 64 9.77 7.28 -11.64
N GLU A 65 10.16 6.01 -11.74
CA GLU A 65 11.28 5.63 -12.59
C GLU A 65 11.03 5.92 -14.07
N LYS A 66 12.11 5.92 -14.87
CA LYS A 66 12.01 6.19 -16.32
C LYS A 66 11.04 5.24 -17.05
N LYS A 67 11.03 3.95 -16.74
CA LYS A 67 10.08 2.99 -17.35
C LYS A 67 8.64 3.29 -16.91
N GLN A 68 8.47 3.50 -15.63
CA GLN A 68 7.19 3.73 -14.96
C GLN A 68 6.53 5.03 -15.42
N ARG A 69 7.31 6.10 -15.53
CA ARG A 69 6.90 7.39 -16.10
C ARG A 69 6.43 7.23 -17.54
N ARG A 70 7.18 6.50 -18.37
CA ARG A 70 6.75 6.21 -19.76
C ARG A 70 5.40 5.48 -19.77
N MET A 71 5.17 4.53 -18.86
CA MET A 71 3.88 3.84 -18.76
C MET A 71 2.76 4.77 -18.30
N CYS A 72 3.00 5.61 -17.28
CA CYS A 72 2.03 6.61 -16.81
C CYS A 72 1.59 7.55 -17.92
N ARG A 73 2.55 8.00 -18.73
CA ARG A 73 2.31 8.94 -19.83
C ARG A 73 1.54 8.33 -21.03
N ARG A 74 1.43 7.01 -21.15
CA ARG A 74 0.79 6.35 -22.32
C ARG A 74 -0.73 6.49 -22.36
N ASP A 75 -1.36 6.72 -21.23
CA ASP A 75 -2.81 6.79 -21.09
C ASP A 75 -3.15 7.92 -20.10
N PRO A 76 -3.93 8.94 -20.51
CA PRO A 76 -4.26 10.09 -19.69
C PRO A 76 -4.85 9.74 -18.31
N GLY A 77 -5.64 8.67 -18.22
CA GLY A 77 -6.31 8.25 -16.99
C GLY A 77 -5.38 7.64 -15.94
N VAL A 78 -4.17 7.23 -16.31
CA VAL A 78 -3.27 6.51 -15.41
C VAL A 78 -2.76 7.41 -14.28
N ALA A 79 -2.40 8.65 -14.57
CA ALA A 79 -1.80 9.53 -13.55
C ALA A 79 -2.73 9.74 -12.35
N GLU A 80 -4.00 10.00 -12.62
CA GLU A 80 -5.02 10.19 -11.60
C GLU A 80 -5.34 8.88 -10.85
N THR A 81 -5.44 7.78 -11.59
CA THR A 81 -5.66 6.45 -11.01
C THR A 81 -4.52 6.03 -10.07
N LEU A 82 -3.27 6.38 -10.38
CA LEU A 82 -2.14 6.14 -9.49
C LEU A 82 -2.23 6.96 -8.20
N ARG A 83 -2.68 8.22 -8.28
CA ARG A 83 -2.88 9.08 -7.11
C ARG A 83 -3.97 8.55 -6.20
N GLU A 84 -5.08 8.10 -6.79
CA GLU A 84 -6.18 7.42 -6.11
C GLU A 84 -5.67 6.16 -5.40
N ALA A 85 -4.92 5.30 -6.09
CA ALA A 85 -4.35 4.08 -5.53
C ALA A 85 -3.45 4.35 -4.32
N ILE A 86 -2.58 5.37 -4.39
CA ILE A 86 -1.69 5.72 -3.28
C ILE A 86 -2.49 6.20 -2.08
N THR A 87 -3.47 7.08 -2.31
CA THR A 87 -4.31 7.65 -1.24
C THR A 87 -5.13 6.57 -0.56
N MET A 88 -5.80 5.73 -1.35
CA MET A 88 -6.59 4.60 -0.86
C MET A 88 -5.74 3.61 -0.05
N SER A 89 -4.56 3.24 -0.55
CA SER A 89 -3.65 2.32 0.17
C SER A 89 -3.12 2.92 1.47
N ALA A 90 -2.79 4.21 1.48
CA ALA A 90 -2.28 4.92 2.64
C ALA A 90 -3.33 5.01 3.74
N LEU A 91 -4.56 5.43 3.39
CA LEU A 91 -5.67 5.55 4.32
C LEU A 91 -6.04 4.19 4.90
N GLU A 92 -6.09 3.14 4.08
CA GLU A 92 -6.40 1.80 4.56
C GLU A 92 -5.30 1.26 5.49
N CYS A 93 -4.03 1.52 5.18
CA CYS A 93 -2.92 1.15 6.06
C CYS A 93 -3.00 1.85 7.42
N GLN A 94 -3.22 3.16 7.42
CA GLN A 94 -3.43 3.93 8.65
C GLN A 94 -4.65 3.42 9.43
N TYR A 95 -5.73 3.07 8.73
CA TYR A 95 -6.91 2.50 9.35
C TYR A 95 -6.58 1.16 10.01
N GLN A 96 -6.00 0.20 9.29
CA GLN A 96 -5.69 -1.14 9.83
C GLN A 96 -4.74 -1.09 11.03
N PHE A 97 -3.86 -0.09 11.09
CA PHE A 97 -2.85 0.05 12.13
C PHE A 97 -3.16 1.14 13.18
N ARG A 98 -4.34 1.77 13.14
CA ARG A 98 -4.69 2.91 14.02
C ARG A 98 -4.56 2.63 15.52
N PHE A 99 -4.65 1.36 15.91
CA PHE A 99 -4.60 0.89 17.29
C PHE A 99 -3.33 0.12 17.64
N GLU A 100 -2.32 0.16 16.77
CA GLU A 100 -1.04 -0.53 16.95
C GLU A 100 0.06 0.46 17.36
N ARG A 101 1.19 -0.04 17.88
CA ARG A 101 2.35 0.80 18.22
C ARG A 101 2.96 1.49 17.00
N TRP A 102 2.98 0.81 15.86
CA TRP A 102 3.20 1.42 14.55
C TRP A 102 1.86 1.67 13.88
N ASN A 103 1.51 2.93 13.63
CA ASN A 103 0.21 3.34 13.10
C ASN A 103 0.22 3.63 11.59
N CYS A 104 1.17 3.03 10.86
CA CYS A 104 1.37 3.32 9.46
C CYS A 104 1.59 4.82 9.15
N THR A 105 2.42 5.50 9.94
CA THR A 105 2.90 6.86 9.59
C THR A 105 3.74 6.81 8.33
N LEU A 106 3.22 7.38 7.24
CA LEU A 106 3.83 7.38 5.92
C LEU A 106 4.60 8.67 5.60
N GLU A 107 4.94 9.45 6.61
CA GLU A 107 5.55 10.77 6.43
C GLU A 107 7.08 10.73 6.50
N GLY A 108 7.71 11.49 5.62
CA GLY A 108 9.12 11.84 5.65
C GLY A 108 10.09 10.66 5.80
N ARG A 109 11.05 10.82 6.73
CA ARG A 109 12.18 9.90 6.90
C ARG A 109 11.79 8.53 7.46
N HIS A 110 10.74 8.45 8.29
CA HIS A 110 10.31 7.19 8.91
C HIS A 110 9.88 6.17 7.86
N ARG A 111 9.06 6.59 6.90
CA ARG A 111 8.66 5.77 5.75
C ARG A 111 9.87 5.28 4.96
N ALA A 112 10.76 6.18 4.59
CA ALA A 112 11.96 5.83 3.81
C ALA A 112 12.85 4.83 4.56
N ASN A 113 12.97 4.96 5.88
CA ASN A 113 13.78 4.06 6.70
C ASN A 113 13.14 2.68 6.88
N ILE A 114 11.81 2.60 7.07
CA ILE A 114 11.10 1.31 7.16
C ILE A 114 11.24 0.53 5.84
N LEU A 115 11.00 1.18 4.70
CA LEU A 115 11.01 0.51 3.40
C LEU A 115 12.37 -0.04 2.99
N LYS A 116 13.46 0.53 3.53
CA LYS A 116 14.83 0.02 3.35
C LYS A 116 15.08 -1.29 4.09
N ARG A 117 14.20 -1.70 5.00
CA ARG A 117 14.36 -2.87 5.86
C ARG A 117 13.29 -3.91 5.57
N GLY A 118 13.64 -5.17 5.79
CA GLY A 118 12.76 -6.32 5.59
C GLY A 118 11.85 -6.63 6.77
N PHE A 119 11.22 -5.62 7.37
CA PHE A 119 10.31 -5.80 8.51
C PHE A 119 8.94 -6.33 8.10
N LYS A 120 8.18 -6.79 9.10
CA LYS A 120 6.78 -7.20 8.97
C LYS A 120 5.91 -6.07 8.39
N GLU A 121 6.12 -4.83 8.84
CA GLU A 121 5.39 -3.65 8.36
C GLU A 121 5.70 -3.38 6.89
N THR A 122 6.95 -3.57 6.48
CA THR A 122 7.35 -3.41 5.09
C THR A 122 6.64 -4.43 4.20
N ALA A 123 6.52 -5.69 4.64
CA ALA A 123 5.78 -6.73 3.91
C ALA A 123 4.32 -6.32 3.67
N PHE A 124 3.64 -5.79 4.70
CA PHE A 124 2.28 -5.27 4.55
C PHE A 124 2.21 -4.08 3.59
N LEU A 125 3.16 -3.13 3.67
CA LEU A 125 3.20 -1.96 2.77
C LEU A 125 3.31 -2.37 1.30
N TYR A 126 4.10 -3.39 0.97
CA TYR A 126 4.16 -3.92 -0.41
C TYR A 126 2.84 -4.55 -0.83
N ALA A 127 2.23 -5.36 0.03
CA ALA A 127 0.99 -6.07 -0.28
C ALA A 127 -0.21 -5.12 -0.42
N ILE A 128 -0.39 -4.17 0.49
CA ILE A 128 -1.51 -3.21 0.42
C ILE A 128 -1.37 -2.27 -0.77
N SER A 129 -0.13 -1.88 -1.13
CA SER A 129 0.10 -0.97 -2.25
C SER A 129 -0.09 -1.67 -3.61
N SER A 130 0.35 -2.93 -3.75
CA SER A 130 0.08 -3.70 -4.98
C SER A 130 -1.40 -4.02 -5.13
N ALA A 131 -2.09 -4.31 -4.02
CA ALA A 131 -3.52 -4.49 -3.97
C ALA A 131 -4.26 -3.21 -4.37
N GLY A 132 -3.86 -2.05 -3.81
CA GLY A 132 -4.48 -0.76 -4.11
C GLY A 132 -4.27 -0.30 -5.55
N LEU A 133 -3.07 -0.51 -6.11
CA LEU A 133 -2.82 -0.27 -7.55
C LEU A 133 -3.73 -1.14 -8.42
N THR A 134 -3.81 -2.43 -8.11
CA THR A 134 -4.63 -3.38 -8.87
C THR A 134 -6.12 -3.03 -8.79
N HIS A 135 -6.59 -2.67 -7.60
CA HIS A 135 -7.99 -2.30 -7.33
C HIS A 135 -8.39 -1.01 -8.08
N ALA A 136 -7.60 0.05 -7.93
CA ALA A 136 -7.86 1.33 -8.58
C ALA A 136 -7.84 1.22 -10.11
N LEU A 137 -6.85 0.50 -10.68
CA LEU A 137 -6.76 0.30 -12.13
C LEU A 137 -7.93 -0.51 -12.68
N ALA A 138 -8.33 -1.59 -12.01
CA ALA A 138 -9.47 -2.40 -12.44
C ALA A 138 -10.78 -1.59 -12.45
N LYS A 139 -10.98 -0.76 -11.41
CA LYS A 139 -12.13 0.15 -11.31
C LYS A 139 -12.07 1.33 -12.27
N ALA A 140 -10.90 1.86 -12.58
CA ALA A 140 -10.75 2.92 -13.56
C ALA A 140 -11.13 2.45 -14.98
N CYS A 141 -10.79 1.21 -15.32
CA CYS A 141 -11.19 0.59 -16.58
C CYS A 141 -12.71 0.38 -16.69
N SER A 142 -13.36 -0.16 -15.66
CA SER A 142 -14.82 -0.36 -15.67
C SER A 142 -15.60 0.96 -15.61
N ALA A 143 -15.03 2.00 -15.02
CA ALA A 143 -15.60 3.35 -15.00
C ALA A 143 -15.35 4.14 -16.30
N GLY A 144 -14.63 3.61 -17.28
CA GLY A 144 -14.30 4.31 -18.53
C GLY A 144 -13.35 5.51 -18.35
N ARG A 145 -12.60 5.58 -17.24
CA ARG A 145 -11.64 6.67 -16.96
C ARG A 145 -10.30 6.51 -17.66
N MET A 146 -10.06 5.35 -18.28
CA MET A 146 -8.83 5.00 -18.97
C MET A 146 -9.15 4.58 -20.39
N GLU A 147 -8.39 5.10 -21.36
CA GLU A 147 -8.69 4.91 -22.78
C GLU A 147 -8.19 3.56 -23.31
N ARG A 148 -7.17 2.98 -22.68
CA ARG A 148 -6.52 1.74 -23.16
C ARG A 148 -7.05 0.47 -22.50
N CYS A 149 -8.18 0.54 -21.81
CA CYS A 149 -8.86 -0.61 -21.25
C CYS A 149 -10.37 -0.40 -21.23
N THR A 150 -11.10 -1.52 -21.17
CA THR A 150 -12.56 -1.59 -21.05
C THR A 150 -12.92 -2.39 -19.81
N CYS A 151 -14.20 -2.56 -19.49
CA CYS A 151 -14.61 -3.49 -18.44
C CYS A 151 -14.37 -4.96 -18.80
N ASP A 152 -14.47 -5.81 -17.76
CA ASP A 152 -14.65 -7.25 -17.94
C ASP A 152 -16.12 -7.55 -18.27
N GLU A 153 -16.35 -8.07 -19.48
CA GLU A 153 -17.68 -8.47 -19.96
C GLU A 153 -18.13 -9.82 -19.36
N ALA A 154 -17.23 -10.57 -18.73
CA ALA A 154 -17.50 -11.86 -18.07
C ALA A 154 -18.43 -12.78 -18.89
N PRO A 155 -18.03 -13.17 -20.13
CA PRO A 155 -18.89 -13.89 -21.07
C PRO A 155 -19.32 -15.27 -20.57
N ASP A 156 -18.62 -15.80 -19.56
CA ASP A 156 -18.91 -17.06 -18.91
C ASP A 156 -20.02 -16.98 -17.85
N LEU A 157 -20.46 -15.78 -17.47
CA LEU A 157 -21.65 -15.62 -16.64
C LEU A 157 -22.89 -15.79 -17.53
N GLU A 158 -23.64 -16.88 -17.32
CA GLU A 158 -24.92 -17.10 -17.97
C GLU A 158 -25.95 -16.04 -17.55
N ASN A 159 -26.00 -14.92 -18.27
CA ASN A 159 -27.11 -13.98 -18.21
C ASN A 159 -28.30 -14.63 -18.94
N ARG A 160 -29.13 -15.40 -18.21
CA ARG A 160 -30.26 -16.14 -18.80
C ARG A 160 -31.14 -15.19 -19.64
N LYS A 161 -31.27 -15.53 -20.92
CA LYS A 161 -31.80 -14.74 -22.04
C LYS A 161 -33.15 -14.04 -21.73
N ALA A 162 -33.15 -12.73 -21.82
CA ALA A 162 -33.77 -11.97 -22.91
C ALA A 162 -33.09 -10.58 -22.92
N TRP A 163 -32.69 -10.08 -24.09
CA TRP A 163 -31.95 -8.81 -24.37
C TRP A 163 -30.54 -8.65 -23.73
N GLN A 164 -29.49 -8.67 -24.58
CA GLN A 164 -28.07 -8.94 -24.26
C GLN A 164 -27.28 -7.75 -23.65
N TRP A 165 -27.70 -7.19 -22.53
CA TRP A 165 -26.79 -6.30 -21.77
C TRP A 165 -26.03 -7.11 -20.73
N GLY A 166 -24.76 -7.36 -20.99
CA GLY A 166 -23.80 -7.77 -19.96
C GLY A 166 -23.50 -6.58 -19.04
N GLY A 167 -23.27 -6.83 -17.75
CA GLY A 167 -22.82 -5.78 -16.85
C GLY A 167 -21.35 -5.43 -17.10
N CYS A 168 -20.94 -4.24 -16.71
CA CYS A 168 -19.57 -3.75 -16.88
C CYS A 168 -18.74 -4.07 -15.62
N GLY A 169 -18.05 -5.21 -15.63
CA GLY A 169 -17.26 -5.69 -14.50
C GLY A 169 -15.88 -5.03 -14.36
N ASP A 170 -15.31 -5.08 -13.16
CA ASP A 170 -13.98 -4.56 -12.87
C ASP A 170 -12.90 -5.36 -13.62
N ASN A 171 -12.08 -4.71 -14.48
CA ASN A 171 -11.14 -5.41 -15.37
C ASN A 171 -9.84 -5.81 -14.67
N LEU A 172 -9.91 -6.90 -13.90
CA LEU A 172 -8.79 -7.40 -13.12
C LEU A 172 -7.67 -7.99 -13.99
N LYS A 173 -7.98 -8.50 -15.19
CA LYS A 173 -6.98 -9.04 -16.13
C LYS A 173 -6.05 -7.93 -16.61
N TYR A 174 -6.61 -6.80 -17.03
CA TYR A 174 -5.84 -5.62 -17.42
C TYR A 174 -5.01 -5.10 -16.24
N ALA A 175 -5.64 -4.90 -15.08
CA ALA A 175 -4.97 -4.33 -13.91
C ALA A 175 -3.77 -5.18 -13.46
N ASN A 176 -3.93 -6.50 -13.37
CA ASN A 176 -2.82 -7.40 -13.01
C ASN A 176 -1.67 -7.34 -14.00
N LYS A 177 -1.96 -7.25 -15.31
CA LYS A 177 -0.92 -7.12 -16.34
C LYS A 177 -0.20 -5.79 -16.20
N PHE A 178 -0.95 -4.70 -16.07
CA PHE A 178 -0.39 -3.37 -15.88
C PHE A 178 0.53 -3.33 -14.66
N VAL A 179 0.06 -3.76 -13.49
CA VAL A 179 0.83 -3.72 -12.23
C VAL A 179 2.11 -4.55 -12.33
N LYS A 180 2.05 -5.76 -12.89
CA LYS A 180 3.26 -6.59 -13.11
C LYS A 180 4.29 -5.89 -14.00
N ASP A 181 3.85 -5.30 -15.11
CA ASP A 181 4.75 -4.60 -16.02
C ASP A 181 5.32 -3.32 -15.40
N PHE A 182 4.52 -2.65 -14.59
CA PHE A 182 4.80 -1.36 -13.95
C PHE A 182 5.76 -1.46 -12.77
N LEU A 183 5.57 -2.46 -11.90
CA LEU A 183 6.50 -2.77 -10.82
C LEU A 183 7.77 -3.47 -11.35
N GLY A 184 7.65 -4.16 -12.49
CA GLY A 184 8.77 -4.80 -13.19
C GLY A 184 9.30 -6.04 -12.48
N LYS A 185 10.19 -6.78 -13.16
CA LYS A 185 10.91 -7.91 -12.58
C LYS A 185 12.18 -7.38 -11.91
N ARG A 186 12.34 -7.61 -10.60
CA ARG A 186 13.61 -7.35 -9.89
C ARG A 186 14.56 -8.54 -10.03
N SER A 187 15.85 -8.30 -9.82
CA SER A 187 16.87 -9.35 -9.80
C SER A 187 16.46 -10.44 -8.81
N ASN A 188 16.42 -11.69 -9.27
CA ASN A 188 16.07 -12.85 -8.45
C ASN A 188 17.23 -13.31 -7.54
N LYS A 189 18.39 -12.63 -7.62
CA LYS A 189 19.59 -12.98 -6.85
C LYS A 189 19.53 -12.52 -5.39
N ASP A 190 18.77 -11.47 -5.11
CA ASP A 190 18.66 -10.88 -3.78
C ASP A 190 17.43 -11.45 -3.04
N LEU A 191 17.63 -12.00 -1.84
CA LEU A 191 16.54 -12.47 -0.97
C LEU A 191 15.53 -11.36 -0.68
N ARG A 192 15.98 -10.12 -0.47
CA ARG A 192 15.10 -8.98 -0.19
C ARG A 192 14.17 -8.69 -1.37
N ALA A 193 14.73 -8.60 -2.58
CA ALA A 193 13.95 -8.42 -3.81
C ALA A 193 12.91 -9.53 -4.02
N ARG A 194 13.27 -10.78 -3.70
CA ARG A 194 12.39 -11.94 -3.77
C ARG A 194 11.23 -11.87 -2.78
N VAL A 195 11.51 -11.51 -1.52
CA VAL A 195 10.49 -11.30 -0.48
C VAL A 195 9.54 -10.15 -0.85
N ASP A 196 10.06 -9.03 -1.34
CA ASP A 196 9.23 -7.91 -1.77
C ASP A 196 8.32 -8.28 -2.95
N MET A 197 8.83 -9.08 -3.89
CA MET A 197 8.05 -9.61 -4.99
C MET A 197 6.97 -10.58 -4.51
N HIS A 198 7.27 -11.46 -3.54
CA HIS A 198 6.28 -12.35 -2.92
C HIS A 198 5.13 -11.56 -2.31
N ASN A 199 5.43 -10.59 -1.44
CA ASN A 199 4.42 -9.78 -0.76
C ASN A 199 3.58 -8.96 -1.76
N THR A 200 4.21 -8.43 -2.81
CA THR A 200 3.54 -7.77 -3.93
C THR A 200 2.55 -8.71 -4.61
N ASN A 201 2.95 -9.95 -4.87
CA ASN A 201 2.09 -10.97 -5.48
C ASN A 201 0.95 -11.41 -4.55
N VAL A 202 1.20 -11.53 -3.24
CA VAL A 202 0.15 -11.81 -2.25
C VAL A 202 -0.93 -10.74 -2.32
N GLY A 203 -0.57 -9.45 -2.35
CA GLY A 203 -1.53 -8.35 -2.50
C GLY A 203 -2.44 -8.49 -3.73
N MET A 204 -1.86 -8.74 -4.91
CA MET A 204 -2.62 -8.96 -6.14
C MET A 204 -3.52 -10.21 -6.08
N LYS A 205 -3.04 -11.29 -5.45
CA LYS A 205 -3.83 -12.53 -5.26
C LYS A 205 -4.99 -12.33 -4.30
N VAL A 206 -4.84 -11.54 -3.24
CA VAL A 206 -5.93 -11.22 -2.30
C VAL A 206 -7.04 -10.44 -3.00
N ILE A 207 -6.70 -9.49 -3.87
CA ILE A 207 -7.68 -8.80 -4.74
C ILE A 207 -8.41 -9.82 -5.61
N LYS A 208 -7.66 -10.70 -6.29
CA LYS A 208 -8.24 -11.71 -7.18
C LYS A 208 -9.19 -12.68 -6.45
N ALA A 209 -8.85 -13.08 -5.24
CA ALA A 209 -9.68 -13.94 -4.40
C ALA A 209 -10.88 -13.20 -3.77
N GLY A 210 -10.94 -11.87 -3.88
CA GLY A 210 -12.04 -11.02 -3.42
C GLY A 210 -12.93 -10.51 -4.55
N VAL A 211 -12.93 -11.15 -5.72
CA VAL A 211 -13.88 -10.83 -6.79
C VAL A 211 -15.17 -11.58 -6.52
N GLU A 212 -16.30 -10.87 -6.53
CA GLU A 212 -17.63 -11.45 -6.36
C GLU A 212 -18.50 -11.15 -7.58
N THR A 213 -19.46 -12.03 -7.85
CA THR A 213 -20.47 -11.78 -8.90
C THR A 213 -21.59 -10.97 -8.28
N THR A 214 -21.82 -9.77 -8.79
CA THR A 214 -22.92 -8.88 -8.38
C THR A 214 -23.97 -8.88 -9.48
N CYS A 215 -25.25 -8.95 -9.11
CA CYS A 215 -26.36 -8.96 -10.04
C CYS A 215 -27.37 -7.85 -9.73
N LYS A 216 -27.96 -7.26 -10.77
CA LYS A 216 -29.08 -6.33 -10.67
C LYS A 216 -30.31 -6.93 -11.32
N CYS A 217 -31.43 -6.89 -10.58
CA CYS A 217 -32.72 -7.38 -11.04
C CYS A 217 -33.51 -6.29 -11.77
N HIS A 218 -34.15 -6.66 -12.88
CA HIS A 218 -34.84 -5.75 -13.81
C HIS A 218 -36.32 -6.12 -14.05
N GLY A 219 -36.88 -7.08 -13.32
CA GLY A 219 -38.28 -7.47 -13.46
C GLY A 219 -39.27 -6.47 -12.87
N VAL A 220 -40.54 -6.60 -13.27
CA VAL A 220 -41.65 -5.77 -12.77
C VAL A 220 -41.67 -5.78 -11.24
N SER A 221 -41.85 -4.61 -10.64
CA SER A 221 -41.84 -4.40 -9.19
C SER A 221 -40.57 -4.88 -8.46
N GLY A 222 -39.42 -4.92 -9.15
CA GLY A 222 -38.14 -5.33 -8.57
C GLY A 222 -37.89 -6.85 -8.55
N SER A 223 -38.70 -7.62 -9.27
CA SER A 223 -38.49 -9.07 -9.42
C SER A 223 -37.18 -9.41 -10.18
N CYS A 224 -36.59 -10.58 -9.89
CA CYS A 224 -35.34 -11.04 -10.50
C CYS A 224 -35.55 -12.02 -11.67
N THR A 225 -36.71 -11.95 -12.34
CA THR A 225 -37.01 -12.79 -13.53
C THR A 225 -36.03 -12.51 -14.67
N VAL A 226 -35.62 -11.26 -14.82
CA VAL A 226 -34.48 -10.83 -15.63
C VAL A 226 -33.48 -10.16 -14.72
N GLN A 227 -32.22 -10.55 -14.82
CA GLN A 227 -31.12 -9.92 -14.09
C GLN A 227 -29.86 -9.84 -14.94
N THR A 228 -29.06 -8.83 -14.67
CA THR A 228 -27.75 -8.64 -15.29
C THR A 228 -26.68 -8.79 -14.22
N CYS A 229 -25.72 -9.68 -14.44
CA CYS A 229 -24.63 -9.94 -13.52
C CYS A 229 -23.28 -9.46 -14.07
N TRP A 230 -22.38 -9.05 -13.19
CA TRP A 230 -21.00 -8.69 -13.51
C TRP A 230 -20.04 -9.05 -12.36
N ARG A 231 -18.76 -9.15 -12.67
CA ARG A 231 -17.70 -9.33 -11.68
C ARG A 231 -17.33 -7.99 -11.05
N GLN A 232 -17.37 -7.91 -9.74
CA GLN A 232 -17.07 -6.69 -9.00
C GLN A 232 -16.03 -6.97 -7.91
N LEU A 233 -15.11 -6.03 -7.71
CA LEU A 233 -14.17 -6.08 -6.60
C LEU A 233 -14.88 -5.72 -5.29
N LEU A 234 -14.55 -6.46 -4.24
CA LEU A 234 -14.91 -6.10 -2.87
C LEU A 234 -14.50 -4.65 -2.51
N PRO A 235 -15.19 -4.03 -1.55
CA PRO A 235 -14.73 -2.79 -0.93
C PRO A 235 -13.28 -2.94 -0.46
N PHE A 236 -12.47 -1.91 -0.70
CA PHE A 236 -11.03 -1.99 -0.40
C PHE A 236 -10.74 -2.22 1.09
N HIS A 237 -11.66 -1.80 1.97
CA HIS A 237 -11.56 -2.07 3.40
C HIS A 237 -11.53 -3.57 3.73
N GLU A 238 -12.33 -4.39 3.05
CA GLU A 238 -12.32 -5.85 3.23
C GLU A 238 -11.00 -6.48 2.76
N ILE A 239 -10.40 -5.91 1.71
CA ILE A 239 -9.06 -6.30 1.24
C ILE A 239 -8.01 -5.96 2.29
N GLY A 240 -8.06 -4.75 2.86
CA GLY A 240 -7.17 -4.32 3.94
C GLY A 240 -7.26 -5.24 5.15
N LYS A 241 -8.47 -5.67 5.54
CA LYS A 241 -8.70 -6.64 6.63
C LYS A 241 -8.09 -8.01 6.31
N ARG A 242 -8.31 -8.54 5.11
CA ARG A 242 -7.71 -9.81 4.66
C ARG A 242 -6.18 -9.76 4.61
N LEU A 243 -5.60 -8.61 4.26
CA LEU A 243 -4.15 -8.41 4.29
C LEU A 243 -3.63 -8.25 5.72
N LYS A 244 -4.38 -7.60 6.62
CA LYS A 244 -3.99 -7.46 8.03
C LYS A 244 -3.95 -8.83 8.73
N GLN A 245 -4.88 -9.72 8.40
CA GLN A 245 -4.83 -11.11 8.87
C GLN A 245 -3.55 -11.84 8.45
N ARG A 246 -3.14 -11.70 7.18
CA ARG A 246 -1.89 -12.28 6.65
C ARG A 246 -0.63 -11.59 7.18
N TYR A 247 -0.76 -10.33 7.56
CA TYR A 247 0.27 -9.66 8.36
C TYR A 247 0.36 -10.36 9.71
N GLU A 248 -0.72 -10.59 10.45
CA GLU A 248 -0.62 -11.27 11.75
C GLU A 248 0.09 -12.62 11.70
N THR A 249 -0.25 -13.43 10.70
CA THR A 249 0.32 -14.78 10.47
C THR A 249 1.63 -14.78 9.70
N SER A 250 2.26 -13.61 9.47
CA SER A 250 3.43 -13.53 8.60
C SER A 250 4.62 -14.33 9.13
N GLU A 251 5.37 -14.94 8.23
CA GLU A 251 6.52 -15.78 8.57
C GLU A 251 7.85 -15.03 8.35
N LYS A 252 8.81 -15.25 9.27
CA LYS A 252 10.17 -14.75 9.10
C LYS A 252 10.97 -15.74 8.26
N VAL A 253 11.62 -15.25 7.21
CA VAL A 253 12.48 -16.02 6.31
C VAL A 253 13.91 -15.49 6.40
N GLY A 254 14.87 -16.36 6.71
CA GLY A 254 16.29 -16.05 6.71
C GLY A 254 17.01 -16.74 5.56
N SER A 255 18.18 -16.24 5.18
CA SER A 255 19.16 -17.01 4.42
C SER A 255 20.16 -17.57 5.43
N SER A 256 20.12 -18.85 5.78
CA SER A 256 21.27 -19.46 6.47
C SER A 256 22.30 -19.82 5.42
N THR A 257 23.22 -18.89 5.13
CA THR A 257 24.51 -19.28 4.55
C THR A 257 25.34 -19.85 5.68
N ASN A 258 25.43 -21.18 5.77
CA ASN A 258 26.49 -21.79 6.56
C ASN A 258 27.82 -21.43 5.87
N GLU A 259 28.66 -20.63 6.53
CA GLU A 259 29.97 -20.19 6.02
C GLU A 259 30.93 -21.36 5.73
N ALA A 260 30.59 -22.59 6.15
CA ALA A 260 31.37 -23.80 5.93
C ALA A 260 31.07 -24.55 4.61
N THR A 261 29.94 -24.32 3.93
CA THR A 261 29.55 -25.14 2.75
C THR A 261 29.02 -24.36 1.55
N GLY A 262 28.74 -23.05 1.67
CA GLY A 262 28.27 -22.24 0.54
C GLY A 262 26.85 -22.56 0.04
N GLU A 263 26.13 -23.47 0.70
CA GLU A 263 24.73 -23.80 0.39
C GLU A 263 23.77 -23.10 1.36
N GLY A 264 22.74 -22.46 0.80
CA GLY A 264 21.77 -21.65 1.52
C GLY A 264 20.53 -22.45 1.91
N GLU A 265 20.44 -22.86 3.17
CA GLU A 265 19.22 -23.43 3.76
C GLU A 265 18.37 -22.36 4.45
N ILE A 266 17.10 -22.67 4.74
CA ILE A 266 16.19 -21.81 5.50
C ILE A 266 15.68 -22.62 6.68
N SER A 267 16.08 -22.25 7.89
CA SER A 267 15.55 -22.84 9.11
C SER A 267 14.13 -22.34 9.35
N THR A 268 13.13 -23.20 9.16
CA THR A 268 11.80 -23.00 9.74
C THR A 268 11.87 -23.49 11.18
N GLY A 269 11.57 -22.62 12.15
CA GLY A 269 11.58 -22.96 13.57
C GLY A 269 10.42 -23.89 13.93
N ARG A 270 10.54 -25.20 13.63
CA ARG A 270 9.66 -26.25 14.15
C ARG A 270 10.51 -27.40 14.69
N ASN A 271 10.57 -27.49 16.02
CA ASN A 271 10.91 -28.73 16.70
C ASN A 271 9.82 -29.76 16.40
N GLN A 272 10.06 -30.70 15.49
CA GLN A 272 9.56 -32.08 15.57
C GLN A 272 10.24 -32.96 14.51
N GLN A 273 10.71 -34.11 15.00
CA GLN A 273 11.41 -35.17 14.27
C GLN A 273 10.57 -35.73 13.11
N GLN A 274 11.15 -35.85 11.90
CA GLN A 274 11.26 -37.09 11.10
C GLN A 274 11.52 -36.85 9.59
N GLN A 275 12.51 -37.62 9.10
CA GLN A 275 12.84 -38.04 7.73
C GLN A 275 13.48 -37.06 6.71
N PRO A 276 14.56 -37.47 6.00
CA PRO A 276 15.21 -36.66 4.99
C PRO A 276 14.42 -36.66 3.69
N GLN A 277 13.93 -35.49 3.28
CA GLN A 277 13.38 -35.23 1.94
C GLN A 277 14.50 -34.71 1.02
N PRO A 278 14.44 -34.93 -0.31
CA PRO A 278 15.49 -34.53 -1.23
C PRO A 278 15.70 -33.01 -1.23
N LEU A 279 16.98 -32.58 -1.22
CA LEU A 279 17.39 -31.18 -1.20
C LEU A 279 16.65 -30.33 -2.26
N PRO A 280 15.94 -29.26 -1.88
CA PRO A 280 15.36 -28.33 -2.84
C PRO A 280 16.45 -27.50 -3.52
N GLY A 281 16.39 -27.37 -4.84
CA GLY A 281 17.36 -26.58 -5.60
C GLY A 281 17.32 -25.06 -5.27
N PRO A 282 18.24 -24.26 -5.85
CA PRO A 282 18.44 -22.83 -5.52
C PRO A 282 17.21 -21.92 -5.74
N SER A 283 16.16 -22.44 -6.40
CA SER A 283 14.93 -21.70 -6.70
C SER A 283 13.83 -21.85 -5.64
N ASP A 284 13.97 -22.74 -4.65
CA ASP A 284 12.91 -23.11 -3.68
C ASP A 284 13.06 -22.45 -2.29
N GLN A 285 13.72 -21.30 -2.22
CA GLN A 285 13.98 -20.57 -0.96
C GLN A 285 12.85 -19.60 -0.54
N ILE A 286 11.68 -19.60 -1.19
CA ILE A 286 10.51 -18.86 -0.69
C ILE A 286 9.37 -19.85 -0.49
N PRO A 287 8.78 -19.94 0.72
CA PRO A 287 7.62 -20.78 0.95
C PRO A 287 6.50 -20.45 -0.03
N ARG A 288 5.87 -21.47 -0.61
CA ARG A 288 4.68 -21.31 -1.46
C ARG A 288 3.45 -21.05 -0.58
N THR A 289 3.46 -19.95 0.16
CA THR A 289 2.39 -19.53 1.06
C THR A 289 1.58 -18.36 0.48
N MET A 290 0.38 -18.17 1.04
CA MET A 290 -0.46 -16.98 0.83
C MET A 290 -0.30 -15.96 1.96
N ASP A 291 0.52 -16.26 2.97
CA ASP A 291 0.92 -15.36 4.04
C ASP A 291 2.00 -14.38 3.59
N LEU A 292 2.11 -13.26 4.30
CA LEU A 292 3.19 -12.31 4.10
C LEU A 292 4.48 -12.88 4.71
N ILE A 293 5.62 -12.50 4.14
CA ILE A 293 6.93 -12.93 4.65
C ILE A 293 7.84 -11.72 4.88
N HIS A 294 8.69 -11.81 5.90
CA HIS A 294 9.63 -10.76 6.29
C HIS A 294 11.00 -11.37 6.63
N ILE A 295 12.06 -10.56 6.63
CA ILE A 295 13.45 -11.04 6.82
C ILE A 295 13.97 -10.66 8.20
N GLU A 296 13.53 -9.52 8.71
CA GLU A 296 14.06 -8.89 9.90
C GLU A 296 12.99 -8.72 10.96
N ASP A 297 13.36 -8.88 12.23
CA ASP A 297 12.46 -8.59 13.34
C ASP A 297 12.11 -7.10 13.36
N SER A 298 10.86 -6.82 13.65
CA SER A 298 10.37 -5.45 13.69
C SER A 298 10.95 -4.72 14.91
N PRO A 299 11.41 -3.46 14.76
CA PRO A 299 11.97 -2.72 15.88
C PRO A 299 10.90 -2.39 16.92
N SER A 300 11.32 -2.03 18.14
CA SER A 300 10.38 -1.46 19.10
C SER A 300 9.89 -0.09 18.62
N PHE A 301 8.58 0.05 18.46
CA PHE A 301 7.92 1.32 18.11
C PHE A 301 7.50 2.13 19.35
N CYS A 302 7.87 1.70 20.55
CA CYS A 302 7.47 2.36 21.79
C CYS A 302 8.10 3.74 21.95
N ARG A 303 9.41 3.85 21.70
CA ARG A 303 10.19 5.09 21.80
C ARG A 303 10.51 5.65 20.42
N PRO A 304 10.77 6.98 20.31
CA PRO A 304 11.20 7.58 19.06
C PRO A 304 12.45 6.89 18.50
N SER A 305 12.47 6.62 17.19
CA SER A 305 13.59 6.02 16.48
C SER A 305 13.61 6.49 15.02
N LYS A 306 14.61 6.05 14.24
CA LYS A 306 14.63 6.32 12.80
C LYS A 306 13.41 5.74 12.05
N TYR A 307 12.69 4.78 12.64
CA TYR A 307 11.55 4.08 12.02
C TYR A 307 10.18 4.59 12.47
N SER A 308 10.08 5.26 13.62
CA SER A 308 8.81 5.75 14.17
C SER A 308 9.03 6.91 15.13
N ALA A 309 8.04 7.80 15.26
CA ALA A 309 8.03 8.88 16.24
C ALA A 309 7.83 8.37 17.69
N GLY A 310 7.54 7.08 17.89
CA GLY A 310 7.22 6.51 19.19
C GLY A 310 5.73 6.61 19.53
N THR A 311 5.38 6.25 20.77
CA THR A 311 3.98 6.16 21.24
C THR A 311 3.57 7.23 22.24
N ALA A 312 4.51 8.09 22.66
CA ALA A 312 4.21 9.21 23.55
C ALA A 312 3.12 10.12 22.96
N ALA A 313 2.21 10.61 23.82
CA ALA A 313 1.08 11.47 23.47
C ALA A 313 0.06 10.89 22.46
N ARG A 314 0.20 9.62 22.06
CA ARG A 314 -0.80 8.98 21.20
C ARG A 314 -2.09 8.71 21.97
N LYS A 315 -3.22 8.96 21.31
CA LYS A 315 -4.54 8.60 21.85
C LYS A 315 -4.67 7.08 21.94
N CYS A 316 -5.27 6.63 23.03
CA CYS A 316 -5.63 5.23 23.25
C CYS A 316 -7.04 5.13 23.84
N TYR A 317 -7.55 3.91 23.94
CA TYR A 317 -8.87 3.58 24.46
C TYR A 317 -8.67 2.69 25.69
N LYS A 318 -9.11 3.18 26.85
CA LYS A 318 -8.83 2.62 28.18
C LYS A 318 -8.94 1.10 28.23
N ASP A 319 -10.09 0.57 27.81
CA ASP A 319 -10.40 -0.87 27.91
C ASP A 319 -10.13 -1.65 26.61
N LYS A 320 -9.42 -1.05 25.64
CA LYS A 320 -9.13 -1.71 24.36
C LYS A 320 -7.64 -1.84 24.07
N ASN A 321 -6.87 -0.77 24.22
CA ASN A 321 -5.49 -0.76 23.69
C ASN A 321 -4.50 0.17 24.42
N CYS A 322 -4.90 0.83 25.51
CA CYS A 322 -3.98 1.73 26.22
C CYS A 322 -2.75 0.99 26.76
N GLU A 323 -2.91 -0.21 27.32
CA GLU A 323 -1.77 -1.00 27.81
C GLU A 323 -0.79 -1.36 26.68
N ALA A 324 -1.32 -1.82 25.55
CA ALA A 324 -0.53 -2.25 24.40
C ALA A 324 0.22 -1.09 23.72
N ILE A 325 -0.46 0.04 23.44
CA ILE A 325 0.13 1.19 22.73
C ILE A 325 1.05 1.98 23.65
N CYS A 326 0.72 2.14 24.93
CA CYS A 326 1.53 2.96 25.85
C CYS A 326 2.74 2.21 26.41
N CYS A 327 2.93 0.94 26.06
CA CYS A 327 4.08 0.12 26.42
C CYS A 327 4.37 0.12 27.94
N GLY A 328 3.33 -0.01 28.75
CA GLY A 328 3.45 -0.03 30.22
C GLY A 328 3.71 1.31 30.90
N ARG A 329 3.90 2.41 30.17
CA ARG A 329 4.13 3.75 30.76
C ARG A 329 2.89 4.38 31.40
N GLY A 330 1.71 3.77 31.17
CA GLY A 330 0.41 4.33 31.54
C GLY A 330 -0.05 5.45 30.59
N HIS A 331 -1.18 6.07 30.93
CA HIS A 331 -1.82 7.13 30.15
C HIS A 331 -2.29 8.28 31.04
N ASN A 332 -2.33 9.48 30.47
CA ASN A 332 -3.01 10.64 31.04
C ASN A 332 -4.49 10.58 30.66
N THR A 333 -5.35 11.08 31.54
CA THR A 333 -6.80 11.18 31.31
C THR A 333 -7.19 12.65 31.31
N GLN A 334 -7.84 13.11 30.24
CA GLN A 334 -8.36 14.46 30.14
C GLN A 334 -9.85 14.40 29.79
N SER A 335 -10.70 15.07 30.56
CA SER A 335 -12.09 15.24 30.20
C SER A 335 -12.24 16.39 29.21
N ARG A 336 -12.89 16.14 28.07
CA ARG A 336 -13.14 17.12 27.02
C ARG A 336 -14.63 17.18 26.73
N GLU A 337 -15.19 18.38 26.63
CA GLU A 337 -16.53 18.56 26.07
C GLU A 337 -16.48 18.46 24.55
N VAL A 338 -17.30 17.56 24.01
CA VAL A 338 -17.45 17.31 22.58
C VAL A 338 -18.89 17.61 22.21
N THR A 339 -19.07 18.58 21.32
CA THR A 339 -20.37 18.90 20.74
C THR A 339 -20.54 18.09 19.46
N ARG A 340 -21.62 17.32 19.38
CA ARG A 340 -21.96 16.51 18.21
C ARG A 340 -23.43 16.65 17.84
N PRO A 341 -23.78 16.48 16.55
CA PRO A 341 -25.17 16.36 16.12
C PRO A 341 -25.84 15.20 16.85
N CYS A 342 -27.02 15.47 17.41
CA CYS A 342 -27.82 14.51 18.15
C CYS A 342 -29.29 14.74 17.86
N GLN A 343 -30.13 13.76 18.22
CA GLN A 343 -31.59 13.88 18.09
C GLN A 343 -32.02 14.34 16.69
N CYS A 344 -31.41 13.75 15.67
CA CYS A 344 -31.65 14.10 14.27
C CYS A 344 -33.05 13.64 13.83
N GLN A 345 -33.81 14.55 13.24
CA GLN A 345 -35.13 14.28 12.69
C GLN A 345 -35.15 14.60 11.19
N VAL A 346 -35.71 13.67 10.41
CA VAL A 346 -35.95 13.89 8.98
C VAL A 346 -37.21 14.75 8.87
N ARG A 347 -37.08 15.96 8.32
CA ARG A 347 -38.27 16.73 7.93
C ARG A 347 -38.77 16.25 6.58
N TRP A 348 -40.09 16.19 6.42
CA TRP A 348 -40.78 15.66 5.24
C TRP A 348 -40.18 16.24 3.95
N CYS A 349 -39.40 15.40 3.26
CA CYS A 349 -38.45 15.66 2.17
C CYS A 349 -37.75 17.04 2.13
N CYS A 350 -36.42 17.15 2.24
CA CYS A 350 -35.37 16.13 2.22
C CYS A 350 -34.13 16.59 3.02
N TYR A 351 -34.35 17.22 4.19
CA TYR A 351 -33.29 17.70 5.06
C TYR A 351 -33.39 17.08 6.45
N VAL A 352 -32.23 16.78 7.03
CA VAL A 352 -32.09 16.27 8.38
C VAL A 352 -31.76 17.45 9.29
N GLU A 353 -32.63 17.74 10.25
CA GLU A 353 -32.34 18.69 11.30
C GLU A 353 -31.85 17.95 12.54
N CYS A 354 -30.66 18.31 13.01
CA CYS A 354 -30.10 17.79 14.25
C CYS A 354 -29.93 18.91 15.26
N LYS A 355 -30.13 18.60 16.54
CA LYS A 355 -29.70 19.47 17.63
C LYS A 355 -28.19 19.30 17.85
N GLN A 356 -27.56 20.30 18.45
CA GLN A 356 -26.18 20.18 18.94
C GLN A 356 -26.22 19.74 20.39
N CYS A 357 -25.73 18.53 20.69
CA CYS A 357 -25.57 18.06 22.06
C CYS A 357 -24.11 18.13 22.46
N THR A 358 -23.85 18.72 23.61
CA THR A 358 -22.54 18.69 24.25
C THR A 358 -22.49 17.54 25.25
N GLN A 359 -21.47 16.69 25.11
CA GLN A 359 -21.22 15.60 26.04
C GLN A 359 -19.76 15.66 26.52
N ARG A 360 -19.54 15.37 27.81
CA ARG A 360 -18.20 15.22 28.37
C ARG A 360 -17.68 13.82 28.04
N GLU A 361 -16.59 13.76 27.29
CA GLU A 361 -15.89 12.52 26.93
C GLU A 361 -14.50 12.50 27.57
N GLU A 362 -14.05 11.32 28.01
CA GLU A 362 -12.69 11.12 28.50
C GLU A 362 -11.76 10.77 27.33
N VAL A 363 -10.64 11.50 27.22
CA VAL A 363 -9.59 11.26 26.25
C VAL A 363 -8.36 10.74 26.98
N TYR A 364 -7.88 9.57 26.57
CA TYR A 364 -6.68 8.95 27.13
C TYR A 364 -5.50 9.11 26.18
N THR A 365 -4.35 9.55 26.70
CA THR A 365 -3.13 9.76 25.92
C THR A 365 -1.93 9.11 26.59
N CYS A 366 -1.11 8.39 25.83
CA CYS A 366 0.03 7.68 26.39
C CYS A 366 1.06 8.64 27.00
N LYS A 367 1.60 8.26 28.16
CA LYS A 367 2.67 9.01 28.83
C LYS A 367 4.00 8.90 28.05
N GLY A 368 4.85 9.93 28.25
CA GLY A 368 6.19 10.05 27.68
C GLY A 368 7.12 8.94 28.12
#